data_AF-A0AAE0SXK3-F1
#
_entry.id   AF-A0AAE0SXK3-F1
#
_cell.length_a   1.000
_cell.length_b   1.000
_cell.length_c   1.000
_cell.angle_alpha   90.00
_cell.angle_beta   90.00
_cell.angle_gamma   90.00
#
_symmetry.space_group_name_H-M   'P 1'
#
loop_
_entity.id
_entity.type
_entity.pdbx_description
1 polymer ?
#
loop_
_entity_poly.entity_id
_entity_poly.type
_entity_poly.pdbx_seq_one_letter_code
_entity_poly.pdbx_strand_id
1 'polypeptide(L)'
;MLEFCSTSKHNVRYIDVSFYSHVDLIIIAIVYDRATSLQRLLESLNNAYFYGDNIDLHVWIDRSENGTIDSRTYMVARDFTFKHGQYYVHNQTCHVGIYGQWMGTWYPGISSSEIAVILEDDLTVSPYFYKWLKVVHRKFDNRHDINGYSLQGISIKHGIDQDGFLDVNKTHKAFLYPILGTWGFSPNNRNWRAFSDWYMKVRSDPLFQPYVEGIHPSVWYEEQLVNGRRDRMWSMWFIYYAWINKEYTLYCNFNVHEQLLEVAEDTLKSCSSGSGCTSKRQEPQTSKVQGQKKERDLNAYMSTK
;
A
#
# COMPACT_ATOMS: atom_id res chain seq x y z
N MET A 1 7.95 16.07 -3.78
CA MET A 1 7.93 15.79 -2.33
C MET A 1 7.03 16.84 -1.69
N LEU A 2 5.91 16.43 -1.09
CA LEU A 2 4.95 17.36 -0.48
C LEU A 2 5.52 17.82 0.87
N GLU A 3 5.73 19.14 1.03
CA GLU A 3 6.34 19.70 2.24
C GLU A 3 5.35 19.66 3.41
N PHE A 4 5.52 18.71 4.32
CA PHE A 4 4.79 18.68 5.59
C PHE A 4 5.45 19.55 6.67
N CYS A 5 6.64 20.10 6.41
CA CYS A 5 7.40 20.87 7.39
C CYS A 5 8.35 21.90 6.73
N SER A 6 7.81 22.97 6.13
CA SER A 6 8.55 24.21 5.88
C SER A 6 7.63 25.36 5.50
N THR A 7 7.96 26.56 5.97
CA THR A 7 7.55 27.83 5.38
C THR A 7 8.77 28.48 4.74
N SER A 8 8.84 28.49 3.41
CA SER A 8 9.81 29.30 2.68
C SER A 8 9.23 29.81 1.36
N LYS A 9 9.25 31.14 1.18
CA LYS A 9 8.80 31.84 -0.03
C LYS A 9 9.98 32.12 -0.94
N HIS A 10 10.22 31.27 -1.93
CA HIS A 10 11.03 31.66 -3.09
C HIS A 10 10.36 31.24 -4.40
N ASN A 11 9.96 32.25 -5.19
CA ASN A 11 9.43 32.09 -6.55
C ASN A 11 10.60 31.93 -7.53
N VAL A 12 11.14 30.71 -7.64
CA VAL A 12 12.04 30.34 -8.73
C VAL A 12 11.44 29.13 -9.45
N ARG A 13 11.36 29.21 -10.78
CA ARG A 13 10.93 28.09 -11.63
C ARG A 13 12.17 27.44 -12.21
N TYR A 14 12.48 26.24 -11.73
CA TYR A 14 13.52 25.38 -12.30
C TYR A 14 12.89 24.47 -13.35
N ILE A 15 13.57 24.29 -14.47
CA ILE A 15 13.27 23.22 -15.43
C ILE A 15 14.23 22.10 -15.09
N ASP A 16 13.68 20.97 -14.62
CA ASP A 16 14.46 19.77 -14.36
C ASP A 16 14.85 19.13 -15.70
N VAL A 17 16.15 19.05 -15.96
CA VAL A 17 16.74 18.36 -17.12
C VAL A 17 17.57 17.17 -16.65
N SER A 18 17.14 16.51 -15.56
CA SER A 18 17.74 15.25 -15.18
C SER A 18 17.39 14.18 -16.21
N PHE A 19 18.42 13.48 -16.66
CA PHE A 19 18.29 12.17 -17.28
C PHE A 19 17.78 11.22 -16.20
N TYR A 20 16.47 11.24 -15.93
CA TYR A 20 15.87 10.21 -15.08
C TYR A 20 16.16 8.86 -15.74
N SER A 21 16.89 8.01 -15.03
CA SER A 21 16.92 6.59 -15.33
C SER A 21 15.46 6.12 -15.39
N HIS A 22 15.08 5.46 -16.48
CA HIS A 22 13.73 4.94 -16.62
C HIS A 22 13.48 3.91 -15.50
N VAL A 23 12.56 4.24 -14.58
CA VAL A 23 12.11 3.33 -13.52
C VAL A 23 10.80 2.69 -13.96
N ASP A 24 10.71 1.37 -13.83
CA ASP A 24 9.48 0.63 -14.11
C ASP A 24 8.61 0.51 -12.85
N LEU A 25 9.25 0.28 -11.69
CA LEU A 25 8.60 0.13 -10.39
C LEU A 25 9.32 0.89 -9.29
N ILE A 26 8.56 1.70 -8.55
CA ILE A 26 8.97 2.30 -7.29
C ILE A 26 8.27 1.56 -6.13
N ILE A 27 9.05 0.95 -5.25
CA ILE A 27 8.56 0.34 -4.02
C ILE A 27 8.83 1.31 -2.88
N ILE A 28 7.78 1.69 -2.14
CA ILE A 28 7.87 2.60 -1.01
C ILE A 28 7.51 1.81 0.25
N ALA A 29 8.52 1.45 1.04
CA ALA A 29 8.35 0.87 2.36
C ALA A 29 8.30 1.99 3.40
N ILE A 30 7.19 2.10 4.14
CA ILE A 30 7.04 3.05 5.26
C ILE A 30 7.14 2.31 6.59
N VAL A 31 7.88 2.89 7.53
CA VAL A 31 8.16 2.28 8.84
C VAL A 31 8.29 3.34 9.92
N TYR A 32 8.06 2.95 11.17
CA TYR A 32 8.33 3.75 12.37
C TYR A 32 9.46 3.13 13.22
N ASP A 33 9.14 2.16 14.10
CA ASP A 33 10.06 1.63 15.12
C ASP A 33 10.10 0.10 15.21
N ARG A 34 9.70 -0.60 14.14
CA ARG A 34 9.54 -2.06 14.11
C ARG A 34 10.61 -2.75 13.25
N ALA A 35 11.85 -2.71 13.70
CA ALA A 35 13.02 -3.24 12.98
C ALA A 35 12.85 -4.69 12.46
N THR A 36 12.27 -5.60 13.27
CA THR A 36 12.06 -7.00 12.86
C THR A 36 11.01 -7.12 11.75
N SER A 37 9.95 -6.32 11.80
CA SER A 37 8.94 -6.29 10.75
C SER A 37 9.54 -5.78 9.44
N LEU A 38 10.26 -4.66 9.49
CA LEU A 38 10.98 -4.11 8.34
C LEU A 38 11.93 -5.14 7.71
N GLN A 39 12.75 -5.82 8.52
CA GLN A 39 13.67 -6.85 8.03
C GLN A 39 12.93 -7.93 7.23
N ARG A 40 11.80 -8.42 7.74
CA ARG A 40 10.99 -9.44 7.06
C ARG A 40 10.41 -8.91 5.74
N LEU A 41 9.88 -7.68 5.72
CA LEU A 41 9.40 -7.06 4.48
C LEU A 41 10.53 -6.99 3.44
N LEU A 42 11.68 -6.43 3.82
CA LEU A 42 12.85 -6.26 2.94
C LEU A 42 13.37 -7.60 2.40
N GLU A 43 13.45 -8.63 3.25
CA GLU A 43 13.81 -9.99 2.82
C GLU A 43 12.81 -10.57 1.82
N SER A 44 11.51 -10.37 2.03
CA SER A 44 10.48 -10.82 1.10
C SER A 44 10.58 -10.13 -0.27
N LEU A 45 10.92 -8.83 -0.29
CA LEU A 45 11.19 -8.07 -1.52
C LEU A 45 12.42 -8.62 -2.25
N ASN A 46 13.49 -8.99 -1.53
CA ASN A 46 14.65 -9.65 -2.14
C ASN A 46 14.36 -11.04 -2.72
N ASN A 47 13.28 -11.70 -2.28
CA ASN A 47 12.83 -12.98 -2.82
C ASN A 47 11.84 -12.84 -3.99
N ALA A 48 11.48 -11.62 -4.38
CA ALA A 48 10.54 -11.38 -5.47
C ALA A 48 11.17 -11.38 -6.86
N TYR A 49 10.33 -11.61 -7.87
CA TYR A 49 10.71 -11.60 -9.28
C TYR A 49 10.37 -10.25 -9.92
N PHE A 50 11.40 -9.58 -10.44
CA PHE A 50 11.28 -8.27 -11.10
C PHE A 50 11.42 -8.28 -12.62
N TYR A 51 11.61 -9.46 -13.22
CA TYR A 51 11.55 -9.67 -14.68
C TYR A 51 12.50 -8.83 -15.53
N GLY A 52 13.62 -8.38 -14.96
CA GLY A 52 14.62 -7.56 -15.64
C GLY A 52 14.26 -6.07 -15.74
N ASP A 53 13.18 -5.64 -15.10
CA ASP A 53 12.76 -4.25 -15.03
C ASP A 53 13.62 -3.43 -14.04
N ASN A 54 13.66 -2.12 -14.21
CA ASN A 54 14.39 -1.20 -13.34
C ASN A 54 13.55 -0.86 -12.09
N ILE A 55 14.09 -1.20 -10.92
CA ILE A 55 13.38 -1.10 -9.64
C ILE A 55 14.09 -0.13 -8.71
N ASP A 56 13.32 0.77 -8.12
CA ASP A 56 13.77 1.61 -7.02
C ASP A 56 13.04 1.20 -5.74
N LEU A 57 13.79 0.91 -4.68
CA LEU A 57 13.26 0.65 -3.35
C LEU A 57 13.60 1.81 -2.40
N HIS A 58 12.56 2.47 -1.91
CA HIS A 58 12.65 3.57 -0.95
C HIS A 58 12.13 3.11 0.41
N VAL A 59 12.95 3.21 1.46
CA VAL A 59 12.54 3.00 2.85
C VAL A 59 12.43 4.34 3.55
N TRP A 60 11.23 4.70 3.99
CA TRP A 60 10.96 5.95 4.72
C TRP A 60 10.71 5.66 6.20
N ILE A 61 11.60 6.16 7.05
CA ILE A 61 11.57 5.99 8.49
C ILE A 61 11.00 7.25 9.15
N ASP A 62 9.85 7.12 9.79
CA ASP A 62 9.24 8.21 10.56
C ASP A 62 9.99 8.43 11.88
N ARG A 63 9.92 9.68 12.38
CA ARG A 63 10.39 10.01 13.72
C ARG A 63 9.30 9.78 14.74
N SER A 64 9.70 9.61 15.98
CA SER A 64 8.78 9.70 17.12
C SER A 64 8.34 11.15 17.32
N GLU A 65 7.29 11.37 18.11
CA GLU A 65 6.81 12.72 18.45
C GLU A 65 7.89 13.60 19.10
N ASN A 66 8.92 13.01 19.73
CA ASN A 66 10.05 13.74 20.30
C ASN A 66 11.21 13.98 19.30
N GLY A 67 11.03 13.58 18.03
CA GLY A 67 11.98 13.81 16.96
C GLY A 67 13.09 12.76 16.84
N THR A 68 12.98 11.60 17.50
CA THR A 68 13.98 10.54 17.40
C THR A 68 13.65 9.54 16.28
N ILE A 69 14.69 9.01 15.62
CA ILE A 69 14.60 7.84 14.76
C ILE A 69 14.96 6.61 15.60
N ASP A 70 14.18 5.53 15.50
CA ASP A 70 14.53 4.26 16.15
C ASP A 70 15.84 3.71 15.56
N SER A 71 16.85 3.53 16.42
CA SER A 71 18.20 3.18 15.99
C SER A 71 18.26 1.79 15.38
N ARG A 72 17.48 0.83 15.91
CA ARG A 72 17.46 -0.54 15.43
C ARG A 72 16.84 -0.62 14.03
N THR A 73 15.74 0.09 13.82
CA THR A 73 15.04 0.19 12.53
C THR A 73 15.93 0.86 11.49
N TYR A 74 16.60 1.96 11.85
CA TYR A 74 17.56 2.61 10.97
C TYR A 74 18.73 1.69 10.60
N MET A 75 19.28 0.94 11.55
CA MET A 75 20.36 -0.02 11.26
C MET A 75 19.91 -1.11 10.28
N VAL A 76 18.71 -1.69 10.49
CA VAL A 76 18.13 -2.67 9.56
C VAL A 76 18.01 -2.06 8.15
N ALA A 77 17.47 -0.86 8.02
CA ALA A 77 17.33 -0.21 6.72
C ALA A 77 18.69 0.09 6.09
N ARG A 78 19.63 0.69 6.83
CA ARG A 78 20.95 1.12 6.34
C ARG A 78 21.81 -0.06 5.88
N ASP A 79 21.81 -1.15 6.63
CA ASP A 79 22.69 -2.29 6.39
C ASP A 79 22.10 -3.30 5.39
N PHE A 80 20.85 -3.11 4.98
CA PHE A 80 20.20 -3.97 4.01
C PHE A 80 20.80 -3.82 2.60
N THR A 81 21.03 -4.94 1.94
CA THR A 81 21.46 -4.99 0.53
C THR A 81 20.29 -5.42 -0.36
N PHE A 82 19.77 -4.50 -1.16
CA PHE A 82 18.78 -4.80 -2.19
C PHE A 82 19.44 -5.40 -3.43
N LYS A 83 18.89 -6.49 -3.95
CA LYS A 83 19.50 -7.29 -5.03
C LYS A 83 18.99 -6.96 -6.43
N HIS A 84 17.96 -6.12 -6.55
CA HIS A 84 17.17 -6.00 -7.78
C HIS A 84 17.15 -4.59 -8.40
N GLY A 85 17.86 -3.62 -7.82
CA GLY A 85 17.88 -2.25 -8.34
C GLY A 85 18.46 -1.25 -7.35
N GLN A 86 18.03 0.02 -7.46
CA GLN A 86 18.50 1.07 -6.56
C GLN A 86 17.79 0.99 -5.20
N TYR A 87 18.50 1.42 -4.17
CA TYR A 87 18.02 1.35 -2.79
C TYR A 87 18.32 2.64 -2.05
N TYR A 88 17.29 3.20 -1.42
CA TYR A 88 17.35 4.49 -0.75
C TYR A 88 16.72 4.40 0.63
N VAL A 89 17.42 4.94 1.62
CA VAL A 89 16.93 5.07 2.99
C VAL A 89 16.71 6.56 3.31
N HIS A 90 15.50 6.90 3.71
CA HIS A 90 15.06 8.26 4.01
C HIS A 90 14.63 8.33 5.46
N ASN A 91 15.17 9.29 6.20
CA ASN A 91 14.65 9.65 7.51
C ASN A 91 13.75 10.88 7.34
N GLN A 92 12.53 10.82 7.87
CA GLN A 92 11.69 12.02 7.94
C GLN A 92 12.39 13.12 8.73
N THR A 93 12.12 14.39 8.41
CA THR A 93 12.75 15.53 9.11
C THR A 93 12.03 15.87 10.43
N CYS A 94 10.77 15.50 10.56
CA CYS A 94 9.94 15.60 11.77
C CYS A 94 9.04 14.35 11.89
N HIS A 95 8.25 14.24 12.97
CA HIS A 95 7.19 13.24 13.05
C HIS A 95 6.08 13.62 12.06
N VAL A 96 5.84 12.77 11.05
CA VAL A 96 4.80 13.02 10.03
C VAL A 96 3.59 12.11 10.19
N GLY A 97 3.71 11.06 11.00
CA GLY A 97 2.66 10.09 11.28
C GLY A 97 2.24 9.30 10.04
N ILE A 98 1.22 8.45 10.20
CA ILE A 98 0.76 7.59 9.10
C ILE A 98 0.24 8.39 7.90
N TYR A 99 -0.39 9.55 8.14
CA TYR A 99 -0.85 10.42 7.06
C TYR A 99 0.31 10.99 6.25
N GLY A 100 1.33 11.54 6.90
CA GLY A 100 2.48 12.10 6.19
C GLY A 100 3.32 11.01 5.51
N GLN A 101 3.40 9.81 6.09
CA GLN A 101 4.04 8.66 5.44
C GLN A 101 3.31 8.23 4.17
N TRP A 102 1.98 8.14 4.19
CA TRP A 102 1.23 7.78 2.99
C TRP A 102 1.17 8.91 1.95
N MET A 103 0.94 10.16 2.38
CA MET A 103 0.74 11.28 1.46
C MET A 103 2.04 11.93 0.99
N GLY A 104 3.12 11.87 1.76
CA GLY A 104 4.34 12.65 1.53
C GLY A 104 5.47 11.93 0.82
N THR A 105 5.44 10.60 0.79
CA THR A 105 6.55 9.77 0.31
C THR A 105 6.53 9.56 -1.21
N TRP A 106 5.39 9.77 -1.87
CA TRP A 106 5.28 9.64 -3.32
C TRP A 106 4.22 10.54 -3.95
N TYR A 107 4.60 11.17 -5.07
CA TYR A 107 3.73 11.99 -5.90
C TYR A 107 4.18 11.84 -7.37
N PRO A 108 3.39 11.21 -8.25
CA PRO A 108 3.81 10.89 -9.60
C PRO A 108 3.86 12.14 -10.49
N GLY A 109 4.95 12.28 -11.26
CA GLY A 109 5.09 13.31 -12.28
C GLY A 109 4.04 13.20 -13.38
N ILE A 110 3.71 14.32 -14.05
CA ILE A 110 2.53 14.44 -14.93
C ILE A 110 2.42 13.33 -15.98
N SER A 111 3.55 13.00 -16.58
CA SER A 111 3.68 12.00 -17.64
C SER A 111 4.37 10.72 -17.19
N SER A 112 4.48 10.47 -15.87
CA SER A 112 5.13 9.26 -15.36
C SER A 112 4.29 8.02 -15.69
N SER A 113 4.96 7.01 -16.24
CA SER A 113 4.45 5.65 -16.43
C SER A 113 4.97 4.68 -15.38
N GLU A 114 5.69 5.17 -14.37
CA GLU A 114 6.22 4.35 -13.28
C GLU A 114 5.05 3.76 -12.49
N ILE A 115 5.15 2.48 -12.18
CA ILE A 115 4.27 1.84 -11.20
C ILE A 115 4.80 2.17 -9.81
N ALA A 116 3.94 2.52 -8.88
CA ALA A 116 4.32 2.62 -7.47
C ALA A 116 3.51 1.67 -6.60
N VAL A 117 4.14 1.12 -5.57
CA VAL A 117 3.45 0.38 -4.51
C VAL A 117 3.93 0.85 -3.15
N ILE A 118 2.98 1.15 -2.26
CA ILE A 118 3.26 1.56 -0.89
C ILE A 118 2.99 0.38 0.04
N LEU A 119 3.98 0.04 0.85
CA LEU A 119 4.00 -1.12 1.74
C LEU A 119 4.30 -0.66 3.17
N GLU A 120 3.46 -1.05 4.12
CA GLU A 120 3.76 -0.94 5.55
C GLU A 120 4.69 -2.08 5.97
N ASP A 121 5.51 -1.83 7.00
CA ASP A 121 6.60 -2.73 7.41
C ASP A 121 6.14 -4.09 7.97
N ASP A 122 4.87 -4.26 8.33
CA ASP A 122 4.31 -5.53 8.79
C ASP A 122 3.83 -6.47 7.69
N LEU A 123 4.03 -6.09 6.44
CA LEU A 123 3.70 -6.90 5.28
C LEU A 123 4.86 -7.83 4.90
N THR A 124 4.52 -8.95 4.29
CA THR A 124 5.42 -9.82 3.52
C THR A 124 4.84 -9.97 2.13
N VAL A 125 5.63 -9.71 1.08
CA VAL A 125 5.14 -9.84 -0.30
C VAL A 125 5.35 -11.25 -0.84
N SER A 126 4.41 -11.70 -1.67
CA SER A 126 4.59 -12.88 -2.52
C SER A 126 5.68 -12.62 -3.55
N PRO A 127 6.50 -13.63 -3.93
CA PRO A 127 7.48 -13.47 -5.00
C PRO A 127 6.91 -12.99 -6.34
N TYR A 128 5.60 -13.13 -6.55
CA TYR A 128 4.90 -12.78 -7.78
C TYR A 128 4.12 -11.46 -7.71
N PHE A 129 4.21 -10.70 -6.61
CA PHE A 129 3.43 -9.46 -6.43
C PHE A 129 3.59 -8.49 -7.59
N TYR A 130 4.82 -8.30 -8.08
CA TYR A 130 5.08 -7.36 -9.15
C TYR A 130 4.53 -7.83 -10.51
N LYS A 131 4.50 -9.15 -10.75
CA LYS A 131 3.87 -9.69 -11.97
C LYS A 131 2.41 -9.28 -12.06
N TRP A 132 1.70 -9.35 -10.93
CA TRP A 132 0.33 -8.91 -10.86
C TRP A 132 0.20 -7.42 -11.16
N LEU A 133 0.96 -6.57 -10.45
CA LEU A 133 0.93 -5.11 -10.65
C LEU A 133 1.23 -4.73 -12.10
N LYS A 134 2.31 -5.28 -12.69
CA LYS A 134 2.69 -5.05 -14.07
C LYS A 134 1.57 -5.39 -15.06
N VAL A 135 0.84 -6.49 -14.84
CA VAL A 135 -0.28 -6.90 -15.71
C VAL A 135 -1.49 -5.99 -15.54
N VAL A 136 -1.87 -5.65 -14.31
CA VAL A 136 -3.09 -4.87 -14.07
C VAL A 136 -2.93 -3.42 -14.47
N HIS A 137 -1.79 -2.78 -14.15
CA HIS A 137 -1.47 -1.43 -14.62
C HIS A 137 -1.52 -1.35 -16.15
N ARG A 138 -0.79 -2.25 -16.84
CA ARG A 138 -0.79 -2.30 -18.30
C ARG A 138 -2.19 -2.46 -18.90
N LYS A 139 -3.07 -3.22 -18.27
CA LYS A 139 -4.40 -3.54 -18.79
C LYS A 139 -5.45 -2.47 -18.46
N PHE A 140 -5.32 -1.81 -17.31
CA PHE A 140 -6.42 -1.07 -16.71
C PHE A 140 -6.12 0.40 -16.42
N ASP A 141 -4.89 0.90 -16.57
CA ASP A 141 -4.58 2.31 -16.25
C ASP A 141 -5.32 3.35 -17.09
N ASN A 142 -5.87 2.95 -18.24
CA ASN A 142 -6.71 3.81 -19.08
C ASN A 142 -8.18 3.86 -18.62
N ARG A 143 -8.58 3.09 -17.60
CA ARG A 143 -9.93 3.11 -17.06
C ARG A 143 -10.06 4.21 -16.00
N HIS A 144 -10.92 5.19 -16.29
CA HIS A 144 -11.16 6.33 -15.39
C HIS A 144 -11.89 5.95 -14.10
N ASP A 145 -12.55 4.80 -14.07
CA ASP A 145 -13.28 4.29 -12.90
C ASP A 145 -12.39 3.45 -11.95
N ILE A 146 -11.08 3.32 -12.22
CA ILE A 146 -10.15 2.58 -11.36
C ILE A 146 -9.17 3.54 -10.70
N ASN A 147 -9.17 3.57 -9.37
CA ASN A 147 -8.27 4.43 -8.57
C ASN A 147 -6.90 3.80 -8.28
N GLY A 148 -6.77 2.49 -8.49
CA GLY A 148 -5.56 1.74 -8.19
C GLY A 148 -5.82 0.26 -7.98
N TYR A 149 -4.80 -0.42 -7.48
CA TYR A 149 -4.71 -1.87 -7.41
C TYR A 149 -4.27 -2.29 -6.01
N SER A 150 -4.90 -3.33 -5.48
CA SER A 150 -4.51 -3.89 -4.19
C SER A 150 -3.77 -5.21 -4.39
N LEU A 151 -2.76 -5.44 -3.54
CA LEU A 151 -2.16 -6.75 -3.32
C LEU A 151 -2.95 -7.60 -2.31
N GLN A 152 -3.88 -6.99 -1.58
CA GLN A 152 -4.81 -7.71 -0.71
C GLN A 152 -5.82 -8.52 -1.55
N GLY A 153 -6.33 -9.61 -0.98
CA GLY A 153 -7.35 -10.45 -1.59
C GLY A 153 -8.74 -10.24 -0.98
N ILE A 154 -9.56 -11.30 -0.99
CA ILE A 154 -10.95 -11.30 -0.52
C ILE A 154 -11.15 -11.14 0.99
N SER A 155 -10.08 -10.90 1.77
CA SER A 155 -10.13 -10.72 3.23
C SER A 155 -10.76 -9.39 3.68
N ILE A 156 -11.08 -8.51 2.73
CA ILE A 156 -11.68 -7.20 2.96
C ILE A 156 -13.19 -7.31 2.86
N LYS A 157 -13.94 -7.02 3.92
CA LYS A 157 -15.40 -6.81 3.84
C LYS A 157 -15.80 -5.68 4.77
N HIS A 158 -16.51 -4.69 4.24
CA HIS A 158 -16.64 -3.37 4.90
C HIS A 158 -18.09 -2.88 4.99
N GLY A 159 -19.08 -3.72 4.63
CA GLY A 159 -20.49 -3.43 4.85
C GLY A 159 -20.91 -3.77 6.28
N ILE A 160 -21.70 -2.90 6.91
CA ILE A 160 -22.04 -2.95 8.35
C ILE A 160 -22.78 -4.23 8.77
N ASP A 161 -23.50 -4.87 7.84
CA ASP A 161 -24.33 -6.06 8.14
C ASP A 161 -23.70 -7.38 7.67
N GLN A 162 -22.40 -7.41 7.35
CA GLN A 162 -21.78 -8.60 6.77
C GLN A 162 -20.38 -8.88 7.30
N ASP A 163 -20.28 -9.89 8.17
CA ASP A 163 -19.00 -10.49 8.55
C ASP A 163 -18.43 -11.40 7.45
N GLY A 164 -17.12 -11.69 7.56
CA GLY A 164 -16.42 -12.72 6.76
C GLY A 164 -15.72 -12.21 5.50
N PHE A 165 -15.37 -13.14 4.60
CA PHE A 165 -14.72 -12.85 3.32
C PHE A 165 -15.73 -12.34 2.28
N LEU A 166 -15.27 -11.59 1.27
CA LEU A 166 -16.09 -11.33 0.09
C LEU A 166 -16.37 -12.63 -0.66
N ASP A 167 -17.63 -12.85 -1.01
CA ASP A 167 -18.04 -13.95 -1.89
C ASP A 167 -17.87 -13.51 -3.36
N VAL A 168 -16.64 -13.63 -3.85
CA VAL A 168 -16.30 -13.31 -5.24
C VAL A 168 -16.27 -14.61 -6.05
N ASN A 169 -16.94 -14.61 -7.19
CA ASN A 169 -16.96 -15.76 -8.09
C ASN A 169 -15.54 -16.19 -8.49
N LYS A 170 -15.13 -17.38 -8.05
CA LYS A 170 -13.79 -17.96 -8.22
C LYS A 170 -13.37 -18.20 -9.67
N THR A 171 -14.30 -18.12 -10.63
CA THR A 171 -13.95 -18.16 -12.06
C THR A 171 -13.26 -16.88 -12.53
N HIS A 172 -13.46 -15.77 -11.82
CA HIS A 172 -12.81 -14.49 -12.11
C HIS A 172 -11.51 -14.39 -11.33
N LYS A 173 -10.47 -13.83 -11.96
CA LYS A 173 -9.15 -13.62 -11.33
C LYS A 173 -8.98 -12.25 -10.68
N ALA A 174 -9.93 -11.36 -10.91
CA ALA A 174 -9.94 -10.01 -10.38
C ALA A 174 -11.37 -9.54 -10.12
N PHE A 175 -11.54 -8.57 -9.23
CA PHE A 175 -12.82 -7.89 -9.00
C PHE A 175 -12.59 -6.41 -8.68
N LEU A 176 -13.63 -5.60 -8.87
CA LEU A 176 -13.66 -4.20 -8.48
C LEU A 176 -14.41 -4.07 -7.16
N TYR A 177 -13.90 -3.24 -6.26
CA TYR A 177 -14.51 -2.99 -4.97
C TYR A 177 -14.35 -1.50 -4.60
N PRO A 178 -15.40 -0.84 -4.06
CA PRO A 178 -15.42 0.61 -3.89
C PRO A 178 -14.58 1.14 -2.73
N ILE A 179 -13.93 0.26 -1.98
CA ILE A 179 -13.05 0.62 -0.86
C ILE A 179 -11.65 0.14 -1.19
N LEU A 180 -10.64 0.94 -0.88
CA LEU A 180 -9.24 0.58 -1.08
C LEU A 180 -8.78 -0.56 -0.17
N GLY A 181 -7.76 -1.28 -0.62
CA GLY A 181 -7.08 -2.28 0.20
C GLY A 181 -5.89 -1.62 0.86
N THR A 182 -5.92 -1.53 2.18
CA THR A 182 -4.87 -0.86 2.96
C THR A 182 -3.59 -1.69 3.03
N TRP A 183 -3.63 -2.98 2.68
CA TRP A 183 -2.44 -3.83 2.61
C TRP A 183 -1.90 -3.87 1.18
N GLY A 184 -0.79 -3.15 0.95
CA GLY A 184 -0.11 -3.04 -0.34
C GLY A 184 -0.97 -2.42 -1.42
N PHE A 185 -1.10 -1.10 -1.36
CA PHE A 185 -1.83 -0.32 -2.35
C PHE A 185 -0.87 0.21 -3.42
N SER A 186 -1.23 -0.02 -4.67
CA SER A 186 -0.52 0.43 -5.86
C SER A 186 -1.45 1.36 -6.62
N PRO A 187 -1.38 2.68 -6.36
CA PRO A 187 -2.35 3.61 -6.89
C PRO A 187 -2.17 3.86 -8.40
N ASN A 188 -3.25 4.23 -9.10
CA ASN A 188 -3.12 4.78 -10.45
C ASN A 188 -2.51 6.19 -10.38
N ASN A 189 -1.53 6.50 -11.23
CA ASN A 189 -0.78 7.76 -11.18
C ASN A 189 -1.68 9.01 -11.28
N ARG A 190 -2.70 8.96 -12.15
CA ARG A 190 -3.62 10.10 -12.35
C ARG A 190 -4.51 10.29 -11.12
N ASN A 191 -5.09 9.20 -10.63
CA ASN A 191 -6.01 9.24 -9.50
C ASN A 191 -5.28 9.61 -8.20
N TRP A 192 -4.09 9.06 -7.95
CA TRP A 192 -3.28 9.43 -6.79
C TRP A 192 -2.98 10.92 -6.76
N ARG A 193 -2.54 11.48 -7.90
CA ARG A 193 -2.25 12.92 -8.01
C ARG A 193 -3.48 13.76 -7.70
N ALA A 194 -4.61 13.44 -8.34
CA ALA A 194 -5.86 14.16 -8.16
C ALA A 194 -6.37 14.07 -6.71
N PHE A 195 -6.24 12.89 -6.08
CA PHE A 195 -6.54 12.69 -4.67
C PHE A 195 -5.58 13.47 -3.76
N SER A 196 -4.28 13.45 -4.00
CA SER A 196 -3.30 14.20 -3.20
C SER A 196 -3.56 15.70 -3.26
N ASP A 197 -3.82 16.25 -4.45
CA ASP A 197 -4.14 17.66 -4.65
C ASP A 197 -5.45 18.04 -3.93
N TRP A 198 -6.48 17.19 -4.04
CA TRP A 198 -7.74 17.35 -3.32
C TRP A 198 -7.56 17.29 -1.80
N TYR A 199 -6.82 16.29 -1.31
CA TYR A 199 -6.56 16.08 0.11
C TYR A 199 -5.87 17.30 0.71
N MET A 200 -4.84 17.83 0.04
CA MET A 200 -4.12 19.02 0.51
C MET A 200 -5.01 20.26 0.58
N LYS A 201 -5.94 20.40 -0.36
CA LYS A 201 -6.92 21.49 -0.33
C LYS A 201 -7.93 21.32 0.80
N VAL A 202 -8.54 20.14 0.91
CA VAL A 202 -9.69 19.90 1.81
C VAL A 202 -9.27 19.72 3.26
N ARG A 203 -8.09 19.13 3.53
CA ARG A 203 -7.61 18.92 4.91
C ARG A 203 -7.42 20.19 5.73
N SER A 204 -7.38 21.35 5.06
CA SER A 204 -7.28 22.65 5.72
C SER A 204 -8.61 23.11 6.37
N ASP A 205 -9.73 22.50 5.98
CA ASP A 205 -11.03 22.74 6.59
C ASP A 205 -11.18 21.90 7.88
N PRO A 206 -11.22 22.53 9.07
CA PRO A 206 -11.32 21.80 10.34
C PRO A 206 -12.69 21.16 10.57
N LEU A 207 -13.72 21.53 9.79
CA LEU A 207 -15.07 21.00 9.91
C LEU A 207 -15.32 19.82 8.97
N PHE A 208 -14.48 19.64 7.96
CA PHE A 208 -14.64 18.57 7.00
C PHE A 208 -14.36 17.21 7.64
N GLN A 209 -15.27 16.26 7.42
CA GLN A 209 -15.12 14.87 7.82
C GLN A 209 -15.46 13.96 6.63
N PRO A 210 -14.55 13.03 6.23
CA PRO A 210 -14.72 12.20 5.03
C PRO A 210 -15.68 11.02 5.27
N TYR A 211 -16.90 11.23 5.75
CA TYR A 211 -17.84 10.14 6.03
C TYR A 211 -18.53 9.61 4.77
N VAL A 212 -18.67 8.28 4.70
CA VAL A 212 -19.50 7.58 3.72
C VAL A 212 -20.54 6.75 4.46
N GLU A 213 -21.80 6.89 4.10
CA GLU A 213 -22.90 6.18 4.77
C GLU A 213 -22.82 4.66 4.53
N GLY A 214 -23.14 3.85 5.56
CA GLY A 214 -23.34 2.41 5.41
C GLY A 214 -22.07 1.54 5.39
N ILE A 215 -20.90 2.09 5.72
CA ILE A 215 -19.64 1.34 5.72
C ILE A 215 -18.93 1.37 7.09
N HIS A 216 -18.32 0.24 7.47
CA HIS A 216 -17.54 0.12 8.70
C HIS A 216 -16.40 1.15 8.84
N PRO A 217 -15.66 1.52 7.77
CA PRO A 217 -14.64 2.54 7.86
C PRO A 217 -15.10 3.88 8.44
N SER A 218 -16.33 4.31 8.15
CA SER A 218 -16.88 5.55 8.72
C SER A 218 -17.09 5.44 10.23
N VAL A 219 -17.57 4.27 10.69
CA VAL A 219 -17.75 3.97 12.12
C VAL A 219 -16.39 3.95 12.83
N TRP A 220 -15.41 3.23 12.28
CA TRP A 220 -14.06 3.18 12.84
C TRP A 220 -13.41 4.56 12.87
N TYR A 221 -13.61 5.36 11.83
CA TYR A 221 -13.10 6.73 11.78
C TYR A 221 -13.71 7.61 12.88
N GLU A 222 -15.03 7.54 13.08
CA GLU A 222 -15.72 8.24 14.17
C GLU A 222 -15.17 7.82 15.54
N GLU A 223 -14.97 6.52 15.78
CA GLU A 223 -14.35 6.02 17.00
C GLU A 223 -12.93 6.58 17.22
N GLN A 224 -12.11 6.68 16.16
CA GLN A 224 -10.79 7.32 16.26
C GLN A 224 -10.90 8.79 16.65
N LEU A 225 -11.85 9.54 16.06
CA LEU A 225 -12.05 10.95 16.38
C LEU A 225 -12.47 11.17 17.84
N VAL A 226 -13.42 10.37 18.34
CA VAL A 226 -13.89 10.42 19.73
C VAL A 226 -12.76 10.13 20.72
N ASN A 227 -11.83 9.25 20.34
CA ASN A 227 -10.65 8.91 21.14
C ASN A 227 -9.46 9.87 20.94
N GLY A 228 -9.64 11.00 20.25
CA GLY A 228 -8.58 11.99 20.02
C GLY A 228 -7.50 11.57 19.00
N ARG A 229 -7.74 10.49 18.24
CA ARG A 229 -6.81 9.88 17.27
C ARG A 229 -7.12 10.29 15.82
N ARG A 230 -7.18 11.60 15.56
CA ARG A 230 -7.66 12.17 14.28
C ARG A 230 -6.77 11.84 13.07
N ASP A 231 -5.53 11.49 13.32
CA ASP A 231 -4.44 11.33 12.36
C ASP A 231 -4.01 9.87 12.18
N ARG A 232 -4.91 8.90 12.43
CA ARG A 232 -4.58 7.46 12.38
C ARG A 232 -5.18 6.68 11.21
N MET A 233 -6.14 7.25 10.48
CA MET A 233 -6.87 6.55 9.41
C MET A 233 -6.94 7.35 8.11
N TRP A 234 -5.80 7.49 7.43
CA TRP A 234 -5.71 8.17 6.13
C TRP A 234 -6.63 7.55 5.07
N SER A 235 -6.85 6.23 5.18
CA SER A 235 -7.68 5.45 4.27
C SER A 235 -9.08 6.01 4.15
N MET A 236 -9.64 6.59 5.22
CA MET A 236 -10.99 7.18 5.18
C MET A 236 -11.09 8.35 4.21
N TRP A 237 -10.04 9.18 4.10
CA TRP A 237 -9.99 10.27 3.14
C TRP A 237 -9.99 9.77 1.70
N PHE A 238 -9.25 8.70 1.43
CA PHE A 238 -9.21 8.09 0.12
C PHE A 238 -10.55 7.41 -0.22
N ILE A 239 -11.17 6.72 0.74
CA ILE A 239 -12.49 6.09 0.56
C ILE A 239 -13.53 7.15 0.18
N TYR A 240 -13.59 8.25 0.93
CA TYR A 240 -14.53 9.33 0.62
C TYR A 240 -14.29 9.91 -0.77
N TYR A 241 -13.03 10.19 -1.12
CA TYR A 241 -12.68 10.71 -2.43
C TYR A 241 -13.09 9.76 -3.56
N ALA A 242 -12.76 8.47 -3.44
CA ALA A 242 -13.15 7.46 -4.41
C ALA A 242 -14.68 7.36 -4.54
N TRP A 243 -15.39 7.43 -3.42
CA TRP A 243 -16.85 7.37 -3.40
C TRP A 243 -17.50 8.54 -4.15
N ILE A 244 -17.10 9.80 -3.88
CA ILE A 244 -17.68 10.95 -4.58
C ILE A 244 -17.32 10.97 -6.08
N ASN A 245 -16.20 10.35 -6.47
CA ASN A 245 -15.75 10.25 -7.86
C ASN A 245 -16.21 8.96 -8.57
N LYS A 246 -16.94 8.07 -7.88
CA LYS A 246 -17.41 6.77 -8.40
C LYS A 246 -16.27 5.87 -8.89
N GLU A 247 -15.17 5.87 -8.14
CA GLU A 247 -13.98 5.08 -8.44
C GLU A 247 -13.96 3.78 -7.65
N TYR A 248 -13.29 2.76 -8.20
CA TYR A 248 -13.13 1.45 -7.61
C TYR A 248 -11.65 1.07 -7.52
N THR A 249 -11.30 0.29 -6.51
CA THR A 249 -10.02 -0.40 -6.44
C THR A 249 -10.14 -1.78 -7.06
N LEU A 250 -9.14 -2.18 -7.85
CA LEU A 250 -9.07 -3.51 -8.42
C LEU A 250 -8.28 -4.45 -7.52
N TYR A 251 -8.87 -5.61 -7.25
CA TYR A 251 -8.35 -6.63 -6.35
C TYR A 251 -8.02 -7.92 -7.08
N CYS A 252 -7.04 -8.65 -6.56
CA CYS A 252 -6.80 -10.03 -6.96
C CYS A 252 -7.85 -10.97 -6.36
N ASN A 253 -8.31 -11.95 -7.13
CA ASN A 253 -9.18 -13.04 -6.66
C ASN A 253 -8.42 -14.37 -6.71
N PHE A 254 -7.31 -14.44 -5.99
CA PHE A 254 -6.49 -15.63 -5.89
C PHE A 254 -6.87 -16.45 -4.66
N ASN A 255 -6.61 -17.76 -4.70
CA ASN A 255 -6.88 -18.61 -3.55
C ASN A 255 -5.96 -18.23 -2.38
N VAL A 256 -6.30 -18.68 -1.16
CA VAL A 256 -5.54 -18.36 0.06
C VAL A 256 -4.05 -18.73 -0.07
N HIS A 257 -3.71 -19.77 -0.83
CA HIS A 257 -2.32 -20.21 -1.08
C HIS A 257 -1.59 -19.45 -2.20
N GLU A 258 -2.27 -18.48 -2.81
CA GLU A 258 -1.82 -17.67 -3.94
C GLU A 258 -1.90 -16.16 -3.61
N GLN A 259 -2.06 -15.82 -2.33
CA GLN A 259 -2.11 -14.43 -1.87
C GLN A 259 -0.82 -13.68 -2.24
N LEU A 260 -0.97 -12.38 -2.50
CA LEU A 260 0.15 -11.52 -2.85
C LEU A 260 0.81 -10.88 -1.62
N LEU A 261 0.18 -11.00 -0.45
CA LEU A 261 0.65 -10.50 0.83
C LEU A 261 0.32 -11.46 1.97
N GLU A 262 1.17 -11.45 2.99
CA GLU A 262 0.91 -11.99 4.32
C GLU A 262 1.15 -10.89 5.36
N VAL A 263 0.34 -10.89 6.43
CA VAL A 263 0.51 -10.00 7.59
C VAL A 263 1.15 -10.79 8.71
N ALA A 264 2.16 -10.20 9.33
CA ALA A 264 2.86 -10.79 10.46
C ALA A 264 1.96 -11.11 11.67
N GLU A 265 2.11 -12.30 12.26
CA GLU A 265 1.36 -12.70 13.46
C GLU A 265 1.61 -11.80 14.68
N ASP A 266 2.81 -11.22 14.82
CA ASP A 266 3.14 -10.33 15.94
C ASP A 266 2.37 -8.99 15.86
N THR A 267 1.91 -8.60 14.67
CA THR A 267 1.00 -7.46 14.48
C THR A 267 -0.42 -7.79 14.90
N LEU A 268 -0.88 -9.03 14.70
CA LEU A 268 -2.22 -9.45 15.15
C LEU A 268 -2.35 -9.38 16.68
N LYS A 269 -1.25 -9.59 17.41
CA LYS A 269 -1.20 -9.48 18.87
C LYS A 269 -1.26 -8.03 19.37
N SER A 270 -0.65 -7.06 18.69
CA SER A 270 -0.73 -5.64 19.08
C SER A 270 -2.10 -5.02 18.77
N CYS A 271 -2.82 -5.52 17.75
CA CYS A 271 -4.23 -5.20 17.56
C CYS A 271 -5.11 -5.78 18.68
N SER A 272 -4.79 -6.98 19.19
CA SER A 272 -5.59 -7.63 20.24
C SER A 272 -5.45 -7.01 21.65
N SER A 273 -4.42 -6.19 21.90
CA SER A 273 -4.35 -5.36 23.12
C SER A 273 -5.06 -4.01 22.99
N GLY A 274 -5.68 -3.73 21.84
CA GLY A 274 -6.39 -2.49 21.57
C GLY A 274 -7.54 -2.64 20.58
N SER A 275 -8.32 -3.73 20.63
CA SER A 275 -9.67 -3.88 20.07
C SER A 275 -10.11 -5.35 20.16
N GLY A 276 -11.33 -5.56 20.63
CA GLY A 276 -11.93 -6.89 20.72
C GLY A 276 -12.19 -7.48 19.34
N CYS A 277 -11.29 -8.31 18.84
CA CYS A 277 -11.54 -9.17 17.69
C CYS A 277 -11.18 -10.61 18.05
N THR A 278 -12.13 -11.33 18.63
CA THR A 278 -12.06 -12.77 18.79
C THR A 278 -12.57 -13.46 17.52
N SER A 279 -11.66 -13.95 16.68
CA SER A 279 -11.97 -15.14 15.87
C SER A 279 -10.80 -16.12 15.97
N LYS A 280 -11.03 -17.23 16.66
CA LYS A 280 -10.09 -18.36 16.70
C LYS A 280 -10.16 -19.05 15.33
N ARG A 281 -9.05 -19.14 14.61
CA ARG A 281 -8.97 -19.95 13.38
C ARG A 281 -8.25 -21.26 13.69
N GLN A 282 -8.87 -22.39 13.32
CA GLN A 282 -8.25 -23.71 13.31
C GLN A 282 -7.36 -23.85 12.06
N GLU A 283 -6.14 -24.34 12.25
CA GLU A 283 -5.16 -24.63 11.19
C GLU A 283 -5.47 -25.94 10.44
N PRO A 284 -5.21 -26.02 9.13
CA PRO A 284 -5.00 -27.28 8.43
C PRO A 284 -3.52 -27.53 8.12
N GLN A 285 -3.06 -28.74 8.44
CA GLN A 285 -1.70 -29.25 8.21
C GLN A 285 -1.33 -29.27 6.71
N THR A 286 -0.10 -28.84 6.37
CA THR A 286 0.42 -28.82 4.99
C THR A 286 1.41 -29.96 4.72
N SER A 287 1.28 -30.61 3.56
CA SER A 287 2.23 -31.60 3.03
C SER A 287 2.97 -31.08 1.78
N LYS A 288 4.29 -31.30 1.74
CA LYS A 288 5.35 -30.66 0.91
C LYS A 288 5.36 -30.87 -0.62
N VAL A 289 4.26 -31.15 -1.31
CA VAL A 289 4.30 -31.52 -2.75
C VAL A 289 3.54 -30.53 -3.64
N GLN A 290 4.00 -29.26 -3.77
CA GLN A 290 3.29 -28.27 -4.62
C GLN A 290 4.17 -27.29 -5.41
N GLY A 291 5.50 -27.36 -5.32
CA GLY A 291 6.41 -26.44 -6.04
C GLY A 291 6.36 -26.58 -7.57
N GLN A 292 6.19 -27.79 -8.11
CA GLN A 292 6.29 -28.05 -9.55
C GLN A 292 4.97 -27.83 -10.33
N LYS A 293 3.83 -27.66 -9.65
CA LYS A 293 2.53 -27.43 -10.30
C LYS A 293 2.29 -25.94 -10.62
N LYS A 294 2.90 -25.04 -9.85
CA LYS A 294 2.77 -23.56 -9.97
C LYS A 294 3.27 -22.99 -11.30
N GLU A 295 4.27 -23.61 -11.93
CA GLU A 295 4.88 -23.11 -13.17
C GLU A 295 4.15 -23.54 -14.44
N ARG A 296 3.45 -24.69 -14.40
CA ARG A 296 2.71 -25.22 -15.57
C ARG A 296 1.42 -24.47 -15.86
N ASP A 297 0.68 -24.07 -14.82
CA ASP A 297 -0.63 -23.43 -14.98
C ASP A 297 -0.51 -21.96 -15.46
N LEU A 298 0.59 -21.26 -15.13
CA LEU A 298 0.85 -19.92 -15.65
C LEU A 298 1.34 -19.91 -17.11
N ASN A 299 2.08 -20.93 -17.54
CA ASN A 299 2.58 -21.02 -18.91
C ASN A 299 1.50 -21.49 -19.91
N ALA A 300 0.54 -22.30 -19.45
CA ALA A 300 -0.57 -22.77 -20.29
C ALA A 300 -1.50 -21.64 -20.76
N TYR A 301 -1.63 -20.54 -19.99
CA TYR A 301 -2.50 -19.40 -20.35
C TYR A 301 -1.85 -18.45 -21.37
N MET A 302 -0.53 -18.44 -21.51
CA MET A 302 0.21 -17.55 -22.43
C MET A 302 0.31 -18.11 -23.86
N SER A 303 -0.17 -19.33 -24.10
CA SER A 303 -0.12 -20.01 -25.42
C SER A 303 -1.38 -19.83 -26.26
N THR A 304 -2.44 -19.22 -25.71
CA THR A 304 -3.71 -19.04 -26.42
C THR A 304 -4.08 -17.56 -26.56
N LYS A 305 -3.59 -17.00 -27.67
CA LYS A 305 -3.98 -15.77 -28.40
C LYS A 305 -4.15 -14.45 -27.64
#